data_AF-A0A656JHX3-F1
#
_entry.id   AF-A0A656JHX3-F1
#
_cell.length_a   1.000
_cell.length_b   1.000
_cell.length_c   1.000
_cell.angle_alpha   90.00
_cell.angle_beta   90.00
_cell.angle_gamma   90.00
#
_symmetry.space_group_name_H-M   'P 1'
#
loop_
_entity.id
_entity.type
_entity.pdbx_description
1 polymer ?
#
loop_
_entity_poly.entity_id
_entity_poly.type
_entity_poly.pdbx_seq_one_letter_code
_entity_poly.pdbx_strand_id
1 'polypeptide(L)'
;QAARQASDRAAHGSSVVQHATREISQLAGEVGQLGQAMQRLIQDSDKIGGVIDVIKAVAEQTNLLALNAAIEAARAGEQGRGFAVVADEVRSLAQRTQKSTTEIEALIQALQHGTGAASELMDASRQRT
;
A
#
# COMPACT_ATOMS: atom_id res chain seq x y z
N GLN A 1 51.92 25.95 29.09
CA GLN A 1 51.40 24.57 29.02
C GLN A 1 49.87 24.54 28.87
N ALA A 2 49.11 25.26 29.70
CA ALA A 2 47.64 25.36 29.58
C ALA A 2 47.13 25.78 28.18
N ALA A 3 47.78 26.76 27.53
CA ALA A 3 47.39 27.20 26.18
C ALA A 3 47.53 26.10 25.10
N ARG A 4 48.56 25.24 25.20
CA ARG A 4 48.75 24.12 24.26
C ARG A 4 47.67 23.06 24.47
N GLN A 5 47.40 22.68 25.72
CA GLN A 5 46.29 21.77 26.05
C GLN A 5 44.92 22.30 25.60
N ALA A 6 44.67 23.60 25.75
CA ALA A 6 43.44 24.22 25.26
C ALA A 6 43.33 24.14 23.73
N SER A 7 44.43 24.41 23.02
CA SER A 7 44.50 24.27 21.56
C SER A 7 44.26 22.83 21.10
N ASP A 8 44.88 21.85 21.76
CA ASP A 8 44.72 20.42 21.43
C ASP A 8 43.27 19.97 21.66
N ARG A 9 42.65 20.41 22.76
CA ARG A 9 41.23 20.14 23.04
C ARG A 9 40.30 20.80 22.02
N ALA A 10 40.60 22.02 21.59
CA ALA A 10 39.82 22.71 20.57
C ALA A 10 39.94 22.02 19.20
N ALA A 11 41.14 21.59 18.81
CA ALA A 11 41.36 20.82 17.58
C ALA A 11 40.64 19.47 17.61
N HIS A 12 40.69 18.77 18.74
CA HIS A 12 39.94 17.53 18.93
C HIS A 12 38.44 17.75 18.86
N GLY A 13 37.91 18.77 19.54
CA GLY A 13 36.50 19.16 19.47
C GLY A 13 36.05 19.50 18.04
N SER A 14 36.88 20.23 17.29
CA SER A 14 36.61 20.55 15.89
C SER A 14 36.52 19.28 15.02
N SER A 15 37.41 18.32 15.24
CA SER A 15 37.36 17.02 14.55
C SER A 15 36.08 16.24 14.88
N VAL A 16 35.68 16.18 16.16
CA VAL A 16 34.43 15.53 16.59
C VAL A 16 33.22 16.16 15.92
N VAL A 17 33.15 17.50 15.87
CA VAL A 17 32.06 18.22 15.18
C VAL A 17 32.05 17.90 13.68
N GLN A 18 33.20 17.90 13.01
CA GLN A 18 33.28 17.53 11.58
C GLN A 18 32.83 16.10 11.31
N HIS A 19 33.13 15.16 12.22
CA HIS A 19 32.62 13.79 12.14
C HIS A 19 31.10 13.75 12.27
N ALA A 20 30.54 14.40 13.29
CA ALA A 20 29.09 14.44 13.50
C ALA A 20 28.35 15.07 12.29
N THR A 21 28.87 16.15 11.71
CA THR A 21 28.26 16.78 10.52
C THR A 21 28.24 15.83 9.31
N ARG A 22 29.28 15.02 9.12
CA ARG A 22 29.30 14.02 8.04
C ARG A 22 28.26 12.92 8.24
N GLU A 23 28.13 12.40 9.47
CA GLU A 23 27.13 11.39 9.79
C GLU A 23 25.70 11.92 9.60
N ILE A 24 25.43 13.16 10.02
CA ILE A 24 24.13 13.82 9.79
C ILE A 24 23.84 13.95 8.30
N SER A 25 24.85 14.35 7.50
CA SER A 25 24.69 14.47 6.04
C SER A 25 24.39 13.14 5.37
N GLN A 26 25.03 12.05 5.82
CA GLN A 26 24.74 10.71 5.33
C GLN A 26 23.32 10.28 5.69
N LEU A 27 22.92 10.47 6.95
CA LEU A 27 21.57 10.15 7.42
C LEU A 27 20.50 10.91 6.63
N ALA A 28 20.71 12.20 6.35
CA ALA A 28 19.79 12.99 5.52
C ALA A 28 19.64 12.39 4.09
N GLY A 29 20.72 11.84 3.53
CA GLY A 29 20.71 11.11 2.26
C GLY A 29 19.87 9.83 2.32
N GLU A 30 20.07 9.02 3.37
CA GLU A 30 19.31 7.78 3.62
C GLU A 30 17.81 8.05 3.81
N VAL A 31 17.45 9.10 4.57
CA VAL A 31 16.06 9.57 4.71
C VAL A 31 15.46 9.97 3.37
N GLY A 32 16.23 10.65 2.51
CA GLY A 32 15.79 10.99 1.16
C GLY A 32 15.51 9.77 0.28
N GLN A 33 16.34 8.73 0.37
CA GLN A 33 16.11 7.47 -0.35
C GLN A 33 14.86 6.74 0.15
N LEU A 34 14.61 6.77 1.46
CA LEU A 34 13.43 6.18 2.06
C LEU A 34 12.15 6.91 1.63
N GLY A 35 12.18 8.24 1.56
CA GLY A 35 11.07 9.04 1.00
C GLY A 35 10.73 8.65 -0.44
N GLN A 36 11.75 8.43 -1.29
CA GLN A 36 11.52 7.92 -2.65
C GLN A 36 10.94 6.50 -2.68
N ALA A 37 11.28 5.65 -1.72
CA ALA A 37 10.70 4.31 -1.61
C ALA A 37 9.22 4.38 -1.18
N MET A 38 8.88 5.27 -0.23
CA MET A 38 7.49 5.51 0.17
C MET A 38 6.64 6.04 -0.99
N GLN A 39 7.16 7.00 -1.76
CA GLN A 39 6.45 7.52 -2.93
C GLN A 39 6.16 6.42 -3.98
N ARG A 40 7.12 5.51 -4.21
CA ARG A 40 6.91 4.35 -5.08
C ARG A 40 5.84 3.41 -4.54
N LEU A 41 5.85 3.15 -3.24
CA LEU A 41 4.87 2.29 -2.59
C LEU A 41 3.44 2.87 -2.69
N ILE A 42 3.28 4.20 -2.58
CA ILE A 42 2.01 4.89 -2.81
C ILE A 42 1.53 4.66 -4.25
N GLN A 43 2.40 4.90 -5.25
CA GLN A 43 2.07 4.71 -6.67
C GLN A 43 1.70 3.26 -6.99
N ASP A 44 2.41 2.28 -6.42
CA ASP A 44 2.10 0.87 -6.64
C ASP A 44 0.80 0.47 -5.94
N SER A 45 0.49 1.05 -4.78
CA SER A 45 -0.79 0.85 -4.09
C SER A 45 -1.96 1.40 -4.91
N ASP A 46 -1.81 2.56 -5.57
CA ASP A 46 -2.81 3.13 -6.48
C ASP A 46 -3.09 2.19 -7.67
N LYS A 47 -2.04 1.62 -8.27
CA LYS A 47 -2.18 0.64 -9.35
C LYS A 47 -2.92 -0.61 -8.90
N ILE A 48 -2.62 -1.12 -7.70
CA ILE A 48 -3.34 -2.25 -7.13
C ILE A 48 -4.82 -1.88 -6.95
N GLY A 49 -5.13 -0.68 -6.45
CA GLY A 49 -6.50 -0.17 -6.36
C GLY A 49 -7.26 -0.28 -7.69
N GLY A 50 -6.67 0.17 -8.79
CA GLY A 50 -7.27 0.02 -10.13
C GLY A 50 -7.50 -1.43 -10.57
N VAL A 51 -6.61 -2.37 -10.19
CA VAL A 51 -6.82 -3.81 -10.44
C VAL A 51 -7.99 -4.34 -9.62
N ILE A 52 -8.14 -3.91 -8.37
CA ILE A 52 -9.25 -4.31 -7.49
C ILE A 52 -10.59 -3.82 -8.05
N ASP A 53 -10.65 -2.61 -8.60
CA ASP A 53 -11.86 -2.10 -9.26
C ASP A 53 -12.29 -2.99 -10.43
N VAL A 54 -11.34 -3.46 -11.24
CA VAL A 54 -11.62 -4.41 -12.34
C VAL A 54 -12.16 -5.73 -11.80
N ILE A 55 -11.56 -6.30 -10.75
CA ILE A 55 -12.02 -7.57 -10.16
C ILE A 55 -13.43 -7.41 -9.59
N LYS A 56 -13.73 -6.28 -8.93
CA LYS A 56 -15.06 -5.96 -8.39
C LYS A 56 -16.10 -5.90 -9.49
N ALA A 57 -15.79 -5.21 -10.60
CA ALA A 57 -16.65 -5.14 -11.77
C ALA A 57 -16.89 -6.53 -12.41
N VAL A 58 -15.86 -7.37 -12.52
CA VAL A 58 -15.98 -8.75 -13.02
C VAL A 58 -16.86 -9.59 -12.09
N ALA A 59 -16.69 -9.47 -10.78
CA ALA A 59 -17.50 -10.19 -9.80
C ALA A 59 -18.98 -9.74 -9.86
N GLU A 60 -19.25 -8.45 -10.04
CA GLU A 60 -20.61 -7.93 -10.23
C GLU A 60 -21.26 -8.45 -11.52
N GLN A 61 -20.54 -8.42 -12.64
CA GLN A 61 -21.01 -8.99 -13.90
C GLN A 61 -21.26 -10.50 -13.78
N THR A 62 -20.38 -11.23 -13.09
CA THR A 62 -20.53 -12.66 -12.83
C THR A 62 -21.77 -12.94 -11.99
N ASN A 63 -22.03 -12.12 -10.97
CA ASN A 63 -23.24 -12.22 -10.15
C ASN A 63 -24.52 -11.97 -10.97
N LEU A 64 -24.52 -10.99 -11.88
CA LEU A 64 -25.65 -10.73 -12.79
C LEU A 64 -25.86 -11.87 -13.80
N LEU A 65 -24.78 -12.42 -14.36
CA LEU A 65 -24.83 -13.58 -15.24
C LEU A 65 -25.40 -14.81 -14.52
N ALA A 66 -24.97 -15.07 -13.29
CA ALA A 66 -25.47 -16.15 -12.47
C ALA A 66 -26.96 -15.97 -12.13
N LEU A 67 -27.40 -14.75 -11.84
CA LEU A 67 -28.82 -14.44 -11.62
C LEU A 67 -29.66 -14.75 -12.86
N ASN A 68 -29.21 -14.33 -14.05
CA ASN A 68 -29.91 -14.62 -15.30
C ASN A 68 -29.98 -16.13 -15.57
N ALA A 69 -28.89 -16.86 -15.30
CA ALA A 69 -28.87 -18.32 -15.42
C ALA A 69 -29.85 -19.00 -14.46
N ALA A 70 -29.95 -18.53 -13.21
CA ALA A 70 -30.91 -19.05 -12.24
C ALA A 70 -32.37 -18.81 -12.68
N ILE A 71 -32.67 -17.64 -13.26
CA ILE A 71 -33.99 -17.32 -13.81
C ILE A 71 -34.34 -18.27 -14.98
N GLU A 72 -33.41 -18.47 -15.91
CA GLU A 72 -33.66 -19.36 -17.06
C GLU A 72 -33.77 -20.83 -16.64
N ALA A 73 -32.98 -21.25 -15.65
CA ALA A 73 -33.09 -22.57 -15.05
C ALA A 73 -34.48 -22.80 -14.40
N ALA A 74 -35.01 -21.81 -13.67
CA ALA A 74 -36.36 -21.88 -13.12
C ALA A 74 -37.43 -21.97 -14.23
N ARG A 75 -37.22 -21.27 -15.35
CA ARG A 75 -38.12 -21.30 -16.51
C ARG A 75 -38.15 -22.66 -17.21
N ALA A 76 -37.01 -23.37 -17.23
CA ALA A 76 -36.89 -24.72 -17.80
C ALA A 76 -37.50 -25.83 -16.90
N GLY A 77 -37.96 -25.49 -15.68
CA GLY A 77 -38.58 -26.43 -14.75
C GLY A 77 -37.63 -27.57 -14.35
N GLU A 78 -38.10 -28.82 -14.43
CA GLU A 78 -37.30 -29.99 -14.03
C GLU A 78 -36.03 -30.17 -14.86
N GLN A 79 -36.03 -29.75 -16.14
CA GLN A 79 -34.84 -29.84 -17.01
C GLN A 79 -33.75 -28.84 -16.61
N GLY A 80 -34.11 -27.77 -15.89
CA GLY A 80 -33.20 -26.73 -15.43
C GLY A 80 -32.56 -26.98 -14.07
N ARG A 81 -32.95 -28.03 -13.33
CA ARG A 81 -32.49 -28.26 -11.95
C ARG A 81 -30.98 -28.30 -11.78
N GLY A 82 -30.27 -28.99 -12.68
CA GLY A 82 -28.79 -29.03 -12.64
C GLY A 82 -28.15 -27.67 -12.91
N PHE A 83 -28.71 -26.88 -13.83
CA PHE A 83 -28.25 -25.52 -14.12
C PHE A 83 -28.53 -24.55 -12.97
N ALA A 84 -29.63 -24.71 -12.24
CA ALA A 84 -29.95 -23.89 -11.08
C ALA A 84 -28.89 -24.01 -9.97
N VAL A 85 -28.45 -25.24 -9.66
CA VAL A 85 -27.41 -25.48 -8.64
C VAL A 85 -26.09 -24.83 -9.03
N VAL A 86 -25.70 -24.92 -10.30
CA VAL A 86 -24.47 -24.29 -10.80
C VAL A 86 -24.61 -22.76 -10.75
N ALA A 87 -25.75 -22.20 -11.12
CA ALA A 87 -25.99 -20.77 -11.06
C ALA A 87 -25.89 -20.22 -9.63
N ASP A 88 -26.45 -20.92 -8.64
CA ASP A 88 -26.35 -20.54 -7.24
C ASP A 88 -24.91 -20.59 -6.70
N GLU A 89 -24.13 -21.60 -7.09
CA GLU A 89 -22.72 -21.71 -6.69
C GLU A 89 -21.89 -20.57 -7.31
N VAL A 90 -22.06 -20.28 -8.60
CA VAL A 90 -21.39 -19.16 -9.27
C VAL A 90 -21.75 -17.82 -8.61
N ARG A 91 -23.03 -17.65 -8.24
CA ARG A 91 -23.49 -16.45 -7.53
C ARG A 91 -22.82 -16.30 -6.17
N SER A 92 -22.75 -17.38 -5.39
CA SER A 92 -22.06 -17.43 -4.11
C SER A 92 -20.57 -17.07 -4.24
N LEU A 93 -19.89 -17.62 -5.26
CA LEU A 93 -18.49 -17.28 -5.56
C LEU A 93 -18.33 -15.80 -5.90
N ALA A 94 -19.19 -15.25 -6.75
CA ALA A 94 -19.15 -13.83 -7.12
C ALA A 94 -19.33 -12.91 -5.91
N GLN A 95 -20.25 -13.22 -5.01
CA GLN A 95 -20.46 -12.49 -3.76
C GLN A 95 -19.25 -12.58 -2.82
N ARG A 96 -18.65 -13.76 -2.68
CA ARG A 96 -17.42 -13.94 -1.89
C ARG A 96 -16.26 -13.14 -2.47
N THR A 97 -16.10 -13.13 -3.79
CA THR A 97 -15.07 -12.32 -4.46
C THR A 97 -15.29 -10.83 -4.19
N GLN A 98 -16.52 -10.30 -4.31
CA GLN A 98 -16.81 -8.89 -3.97
C GLN A 98 -16.47 -8.53 -2.52
N LYS A 99 -16.77 -9.43 -1.58
CA LYS A 99 -16.42 -9.24 -0.17
C LYS A 99 -14.92 -9.15 0.00
N SER A 100 -14.17 -10.11 -0.56
CA SER A 100 -12.71 -10.11 -0.49
C SER A 100 -12.08 -8.89 -1.17
N THR A 101 -12.59 -8.44 -2.31
CA THR A 101 -12.09 -7.21 -2.95
C THR A 101 -12.30 -5.98 -2.07
N THR A 102 -13.43 -5.90 -1.36
CA THR A 102 -13.71 -4.80 -0.42
C THR A 102 -12.77 -4.82 0.78
N GLU A 103 -12.46 -6.01 1.31
CA GLU A 103 -11.48 -6.17 2.39
C GLU A 103 -10.07 -5.75 1.95
N ILE A 104 -9.62 -6.11 0.74
CA ILE A 104 -8.29 -5.70 0.28
C ILE A 104 -8.26 -4.21 -0.08
N GLU A 105 -9.35 -3.63 -0.57
CA GLU A 105 -9.48 -2.19 -0.80
C GLU A 105 -9.22 -1.41 0.49
N ALA A 106 -9.81 -1.84 1.61
CA ALA A 106 -9.56 -1.25 2.92
C ALA A 106 -8.09 -1.39 3.37
N LEU A 107 -7.44 -2.52 3.09
CA LEU A 107 -6.02 -2.73 3.39
C LEU A 107 -5.11 -1.81 2.55
N ILE A 108 -5.44 -1.62 1.27
CA ILE A 108 -4.70 -0.71 0.38
C ILE A 108 -4.83 0.74 0.86
N GLN A 109 -6.04 1.17 1.25
CA GLN A 109 -6.25 2.50 1.82
C GLN A 109 -5.45 2.71 3.11
N ALA A 110 -5.43 1.72 4.00
CA ALA A 110 -4.62 1.78 5.21
C ALA A 110 -3.11 1.87 4.90
N LEU A 111 -2.65 1.12 3.88
CA LEU A 111 -1.26 1.16 3.42
C LEU A 111 -0.90 2.54 2.83
N GLN A 112 -1.74 3.10 1.97
CA GLN A 112 -1.56 4.44 1.42
C GLN A 112 -1.48 5.50 2.52
N HIS A 113 -2.36 5.41 3.52
CA HIS A 113 -2.34 6.34 4.65
C HIS A 113 -1.05 6.23 5.48
N GLY A 114 -0.67 5.00 5.84
CA GLY A 114 0.55 4.76 6.63
C GLY A 114 1.83 5.19 5.90
N THR A 115 1.88 4.97 4.59
CA THR A 115 3.04 5.36 3.76
C THR A 115 3.08 6.86 3.50
N GLY A 116 1.93 7.52 3.32
CA GLY A 116 1.83 8.97 3.26
C GLY A 116 2.34 9.64 4.54
N ALA A 117 1.87 9.19 5.70
CA ALA A 117 2.33 9.70 6.99
C ALA A 117 3.85 9.49 7.21
N ALA A 118 4.37 8.33 6.78
CA ALA A 118 5.80 8.05 6.84
C ALA A 118 6.61 9.00 5.92
N SER A 119 6.10 9.28 4.71
CA SER A 119 6.72 10.22 3.77
C SER A 119 6.78 11.64 4.35
N GLU A 120 5.68 12.13 4.95
CA GLU A 120 5.63 13.45 5.59
C GLU A 120 6.66 13.57 6.73
N LEU A 121 6.78 12.53 7.56
CA LEU A 121 7.77 12.48 8.64
C LEU A 121 9.21 12.52 8.11
N MET A 122 9.48 11.85 6.98
CA MET A 122 10.79 11.87 6.32
C MET A 122 11.12 13.24 5.74
N ASP A 123 10.17 13.88 5.07
CA ASP A 123 10.34 15.24 4.55
C ASP A 123 10.59 16.26 5.67
N ALA A 124 9.82 16.17 6.77
CA ALA A 124 10.03 17.01 7.95
C ALA A 124 11.36 16.73 8.67
N SER A 125 11.88 15.50 8.59
CA SER A 125 13.18 15.14 9.16
C SER A 125 14.31 15.69 8.29
N ARG A 126 14.18 15.58 6.96
CA ARG A 126 15.11 16.14 5.99
C ARG A 126 15.24 17.66 6.05
N GLN A 127 14.16 18.38 6.40
CA GLN A 127 14.22 19.83 6.60
C GLN A 127 14.94 20.26 7.89
N ARG A 128 15.10 19.36 8.86
CA ARG A 128 15.73 19.63 10.15
C ARG A 128 17.22 19.29 10.20
N THR A 129 17.68 18.41 9.31
CA THR A 129 19.08 17.96 9.18
C THR A 129 19.77 18.66 8.03
#